data_AF-C0P627-F1
#
_entry.id   AF-C0P627-F1
#
_cell.length_a   1.000
_cell.length_b   1.000
_cell.length_c   1.000
_cell.angle_alpha   90.00
_cell.angle_beta   90.00
_cell.angle_gamma   90.00
#
_symmetry.space_group_name_H-M   'P 1'
#
loop_
_entity.id
_entity.type
_entity.pdbx_description
1 polymer ?
#
loop_
_entity_poly.entity_id
_entity_poly.type
_entity_poly.pdbx_seq_one_letter_code
_entity_poly.pdbx_strand_id
1 'polypeptide(L)'
;MDHRYSPMRVDWTNMWMVISYQENTIYLQGIRSSLLVGMVVELLLLSETSLSTSNSSIAAVAVDSRVQAVLDSYPSIFIDPVGLLPTRPCDHSISLIPGAQLFHIRPYRYPPTLKDEIETQVKEMLSQGVIRKSSSPFASPILLSKRKTTHGDSV
;
A
#
# COMPACT_ATOMS: atom_id res chain seq x y z
N MET A 1 -15.09 1.09 14.04
CA MET A 1 -14.35 0.06 13.29
C MET A 1 -14.36 -1.20 14.15
N ASP A 2 -14.86 -2.30 13.61
CA ASP A 2 -14.96 -3.56 14.35
C ASP A 2 -13.55 -4.13 14.59
N HIS A 3 -13.10 -4.18 15.85
CA HIS A 3 -11.77 -4.70 16.22
C HIS A 3 -11.61 -6.21 16.00
N ARG A 4 -12.68 -6.90 15.57
CA ARG A 4 -12.73 -8.34 15.32
C ARG A 4 -11.88 -8.77 14.11
N TYR A 5 -11.57 -7.86 13.20
CA TYR A 5 -10.86 -8.18 11.95
C TYR A 5 -9.44 -7.61 11.86
N SER A 6 -8.95 -6.97 12.93
CA SER A 6 -7.56 -6.54 13.02
C SER A 6 -6.86 -7.28 14.17
N PRO A 7 -6.02 -8.29 13.88
CA PRO A 7 -5.29 -9.06 14.88
C PRO A 7 -4.11 -8.29 15.50
N MET A 8 -3.90 -7.03 15.09
CA MET A 8 -2.72 -6.25 15.43
C MET A 8 -3.07 -5.10 16.37
N ARG A 9 -2.30 -4.95 17.45
CA ARG A 9 -2.37 -3.79 18.36
C ARG A 9 -1.10 -2.98 18.21
N VAL A 10 -1.21 -1.67 18.11
CA VAL A 10 -0.06 -0.77 17.92
C VAL A 10 -0.16 0.40 18.87
N ASP A 11 0.96 0.71 19.51
CA ASP A 11 1.16 1.93 20.27
C ASP A 11 2.34 2.69 19.66
N TRP A 12 2.02 3.72 18.89
CA TRP A 12 3.03 4.55 18.22
C TRP A 12 3.82 5.42 19.19
N THR A 13 3.24 5.79 20.33
CA THR A 13 3.90 6.62 21.35
C THR A 13 5.00 5.84 22.04
N ASN A 14 4.72 4.60 22.42
CA ASN A 14 5.69 3.70 23.03
C ASN A 14 6.42 2.81 22.02
N MET A 15 6.15 3.02 20.72
CA MET A 15 6.74 2.32 19.58
C MET A 15 6.68 0.80 19.73
N TRP A 16 5.53 0.24 20.07
CA TRP A 16 5.38 -1.21 20.11
C TRP A 16 4.19 -1.68 19.29
N MET A 17 4.27 -2.92 18.85
CA MET A 17 3.25 -3.59 18.07
C MET A 17 3.13 -5.04 18.50
N VAL A 18 1.91 -5.53 18.60
CA VAL A 18 1.59 -6.92 18.91
C VAL A 18 0.84 -7.53 17.75
N ILE A 19 1.29 -8.69 17.27
CA ILE A 19 0.69 -9.42 16.15
C ILE A 19 0.44 -10.86 16.61
N SER A 20 -0.76 -11.39 16.40
CA SER A 20 -1.05 -12.81 16.61
C SER A 20 -0.67 -13.62 15.36
N TYR A 21 0.17 -14.65 15.51
CA TYR A 21 0.61 -15.54 14.44
C TYR A 21 0.68 -16.99 14.94
N GLN A 22 -0.01 -17.91 14.25
CA GLN A 22 -0.04 -19.35 14.56
C GLN A 22 -0.13 -19.65 16.07
N GLU A 23 -1.18 -19.13 16.72
CA GLU A 23 -1.47 -19.26 18.17
C GLU A 23 -0.52 -18.51 19.12
N ASN A 24 0.57 -17.92 18.62
CA ASN A 24 1.50 -17.12 19.41
C ASN A 24 1.23 -15.62 19.25
N THR A 25 1.54 -14.88 20.31
CA THR A 25 1.50 -13.42 20.30
C THR A 25 2.92 -12.89 20.18
N ILE A 26 3.25 -12.31 19.03
CA ILE A 26 4.55 -11.71 18.76
C ILE A 26 4.50 -10.25 19.21
N TYR A 27 5.40 -9.86 20.13
CA TYR A 27 5.59 -8.49 20.58
C TYR A 27 6.83 -7.89 19.89
N LEU A 28 6.61 -6.83 19.14
CA LEU A 28 7.65 -6.07 18.46
C LEU A 28 7.84 -4.74 19.19
N GLN A 29 9.06 -4.48 19.66
CA GLN A 29 9.43 -3.24 20.32
C GLN A 29 10.37 -2.45 19.43
N GLY A 30 9.97 -1.24 19.07
CA GLY A 30 10.83 -0.25 18.43
C GLY A 30 11.92 0.22 19.37
N ILE A 31 13.06 0.60 18.79
CA ILE A 31 14.24 1.05 19.52
C ILE A 31 13.94 2.40 20.17
N ARG A 32 13.88 2.44 21.50
CA ARG A 32 13.79 3.68 22.27
C ARG A 32 15.20 4.25 22.43
N SER A 33 15.39 5.53 22.17
CA SER A 33 16.69 6.22 22.28
C SER A 33 17.32 6.23 23.68
N SER A 34 16.62 5.72 24.71
CA SER A 34 17.15 5.54 26.06
C SER A 34 17.11 4.05 26.47
N LEU A 35 18.18 3.30 26.19
CA LEU A 35 18.36 1.96 26.72
C LEU A 35 18.86 2.04 28.17
N LEU A 36 18.22 1.31 29.09
CA LEU A 36 18.66 1.22 30.49
C LEU A 36 19.88 0.28 30.60
N VAL A 37 20.84 0.67 31.43
CA VAL A 37 22.05 -0.13 31.73
C VAL A 37 21.62 -1.50 32.29
N GLY A 38 22.03 -2.58 31.62
CA GLY A 38 21.76 -3.97 32.06
C GLY A 38 20.75 -4.75 31.21
N MET A 39 20.14 -4.15 30.18
CA MET A 39 19.36 -4.92 29.20
C MET A 39 20.24 -5.62 28.17
N VAL A 40 19.99 -6.90 27.94
CA VAL A 40 20.48 -7.65 26.78
C VAL A 40 19.45 -7.50 25.67
N VAL A 41 19.80 -6.80 24.60
CA VAL A 41 18.96 -6.65 23.40
C VAL A 41 19.66 -7.41 22.28
N GLU A 42 18.99 -8.40 21.69
CA GLU A 42 19.43 -8.97 20.42
C GLU A 42 19.11 -7.97 19.31
N LEU A 43 20.12 -7.17 18.97
CA LEU A 43 19.98 -6.09 18.01
C LEU A 43 20.24 -6.66 16.61
N LEU A 44 19.16 -6.98 15.88
CA LEU A 44 19.29 -7.27 14.46
C LEU A 44 19.47 -5.94 13.71
N LEU A 45 20.72 -5.50 13.61
CA LEU A 45 21.08 -4.31 12.84
C LEU A 45 20.95 -4.64 11.35
N LEU A 46 19.88 -4.18 10.71
CA LEU A 46 19.87 -4.02 9.25
C LEU A 46 20.81 -2.84 8.98
N SER A 47 22.04 -3.12 8.56
CA SER A 47 23.01 -2.07 8.24
C SER A 47 22.44 -1.17 7.15
N GLU A 48 22.23 0.11 7.45
CA GLU A 48 22.15 1.13 6.42
C GLU A 48 23.53 1.22 5.80
N THR A 49 23.72 0.57 4.65
CA THR A 49 24.85 0.89 3.79
C THR A 49 24.66 2.33 3.36
N SER A 50 25.50 3.21 3.91
CA SER A 50 25.57 4.62 3.56
C SER A 50 25.42 4.79 2.05
N LEU A 51 24.38 5.49 1.60
CA LEU A 51 24.27 5.99 0.24
C LEU A 51 25.38 7.05 0.04
N SER A 52 26.57 6.61 -0.33
CA SER A 52 27.47 7.47 -1.08
C SER A 52 26.90 7.59 -2.50
N THR A 53 26.37 8.78 -2.79
CA THR A 53 26.02 9.20 -4.14
C THR A 53 27.24 9.09 -5.04
N SER A 54 27.31 8.02 -5.82
CA SER A 54 28.10 7.98 -7.05
C SER A 54 27.42 7.06 -8.05
N ASN A 55 26.97 7.67 -9.14
CA ASN A 55 26.31 7.01 -10.27
C ASN A 55 27.18 5.88 -10.83
N SER A 56 26.69 4.64 -10.77
CA SER A 56 26.82 3.56 -11.79
C SER A 56 26.79 2.16 -11.15
N SER A 57 25.94 1.30 -11.72
CA SER A 57 25.69 -0.12 -11.37
C SER A 57 25.10 -0.37 -9.98
N ILE A 58 23.89 -0.94 -9.94
CA ILE A 58 23.33 -1.59 -8.75
C ILE A 58 24.20 -2.82 -8.49
N ALA A 59 25.33 -2.64 -7.83
CA ALA A 59 26.05 -3.76 -7.25
C ALA A 59 25.10 -4.38 -6.22
N ALA A 60 24.73 -5.65 -6.44
CA ALA A 60 23.83 -6.40 -5.57
C ALA A 60 24.32 -6.27 -4.13
N VAL A 61 23.60 -5.49 -3.33
CA VAL A 61 23.80 -5.44 -1.88
C VAL A 61 23.59 -6.87 -1.41
N ALA A 62 24.62 -7.49 -0.82
CA ALA A 62 24.54 -8.86 -0.35
C ALA A 62 23.47 -8.95 0.74
N VAL A 63 22.29 -9.44 0.38
CA VAL A 63 21.18 -9.69 1.31
C VAL A 63 21.59 -10.85 2.22
N ASP A 64 21.40 -10.71 3.54
CA ASP A 64 21.62 -11.79 4.51
C ASP A 64 20.88 -13.05 4.05
N SER A 65 21.55 -14.20 4.10
CA SER A 65 21.02 -15.46 3.56
C SER A 65 19.67 -15.85 4.17
N ARG A 66 19.39 -15.47 5.42
CA ARG A 66 18.10 -15.69 6.07
C ARG A 66 17.00 -14.83 5.47
N VAL A 67 17.31 -13.58 5.12
CA VAL A 67 16.37 -12.67 4.46
C VAL A 67 16.12 -13.12 3.03
N GLN A 68 17.17 -13.53 2.31
CA GLN A 68 17.04 -14.07 0.95
C GLN A 68 16.15 -15.31 0.92
N ALA A 69 16.32 -16.24 1.86
CA ALA A 69 15.46 -17.43 1.96
C ALA A 69 13.98 -17.08 2.16
N VAL A 70 13.67 -16.02 2.92
CA VAL A 70 12.29 -15.53 3.08
C VAL A 70 11.76 -14.93 1.79
N LEU A 71 12.55 -14.09 1.11
CA LEU A 71 12.15 -13.49 -0.17
C LEU A 71 11.85 -14.58 -1.21
N ASP A 72 12.72 -15.59 -1.30
CA ASP A 72 12.58 -16.72 -2.22
C ASP A 72 11.36 -17.60 -1.88
N SER A 73 10.93 -17.63 -0.62
CA SER A 73 9.74 -18.36 -0.19
C SER A 73 8.41 -17.65 -0.53
N TYR A 74 8.44 -16.33 -0.76
CA TYR A 74 7.24 -15.54 -1.05
C TYR A 74 7.37 -14.65 -2.30
N PRO A 75 7.76 -15.21 -3.47
CA PRO A 75 7.91 -14.42 -4.69
C PRO A 75 6.59 -13.80 -5.15
N SER A 76 5.46 -14.45 -4.84
CA SER A 76 4.11 -14.00 -5.20
C SER A 76 3.71 -12.66 -4.59
N ILE A 77 4.30 -12.26 -3.45
CA ILE A 77 3.98 -10.98 -2.79
C ILE A 77 4.50 -9.78 -3.60
N PHE A 78 5.54 -10.00 -4.41
CA PHE A 78 6.21 -8.97 -5.20
C PHE A 78 5.73 -8.88 -6.65
N ILE A 79 4.75 -9.70 -7.04
CA ILE A 79 4.13 -9.64 -8.35
C ILE A 79 3.04 -8.55 -8.32
N ASP A 80 2.93 -7.77 -9.41
CA ASP A 80 1.84 -6.81 -9.54
C ASP A 80 0.49 -7.54 -9.41
N PRO A 81 -0.40 -7.07 -8.50
CA PRO A 81 -1.66 -7.75 -8.26
C PRO A 81 -2.53 -7.66 -9.52
N VAL A 82 -2.89 -8.83 -10.05
CA VAL A 82 -3.82 -8.96 -11.17
C VAL A 82 -5.20 -9.29 -10.60
N GLY A 83 -6.18 -8.43 -10.81
CA GLY A 83 -7.53 -8.63 -10.29
C GLY A 83 -7.83 -7.93 -8.97
N LEU A 84 -9.01 -8.22 -8.44
CA LEU A 84 -9.39 -7.81 -7.10
C LEU A 84 -8.65 -8.66 -6.06
N LEU A 85 -8.42 -8.06 -4.89
CA LEU A 85 -7.90 -8.78 -3.74
C LEU A 85 -8.80 -9.98 -3.40
N PRO A 86 -8.25 -11.06 -2.81
CA PRO A 86 -9.04 -12.19 -2.34
C PRO A 86 -10.17 -11.74 -1.43
N THR A 87 -11.32 -12.41 -1.53
CA THR A 87 -12.46 -12.19 -0.64
C THR A 87 -12.02 -12.35 0.81
N ARG A 88 -12.34 -11.37 1.66
CA ARG A 88 -12.04 -11.40 3.08
C ARG A 88 -13.30 -11.81 3.87
N PRO A 89 -13.15 -12.31 5.11
CA PRO A 89 -14.30 -12.62 5.98
C PRO A 89 -15.16 -11.41 6.34
N CYS A 90 -14.67 -10.20 6.09
CA CYS A 90 -15.40 -8.96 6.24
C CYS A 90 -15.39 -8.19 4.93
N ASP A 91 -16.58 -7.78 4.51
CA ASP A 91 -16.75 -6.82 3.43
C ASP A 91 -16.74 -5.40 4.00
N HIS A 92 -16.11 -4.49 3.27
CA HIS A 92 -16.18 -3.07 3.59
C HIS A 92 -17.53 -2.55 3.12
N SER A 93 -18.34 -2.07 4.07
CA SER A 93 -19.62 -1.42 3.78
C SER A 93 -19.55 0.06 4.17
N ILE A 94 -19.97 0.93 3.27
CA ILE A 94 -20.14 2.36 3.52
C ILE A 94 -21.62 2.59 3.78
N SER A 95 -22.01 2.69 5.06
CA SER A 95 -23.38 2.99 5.44
C SER A 95 -23.71 4.46 5.16
N LEU A 96 -24.81 4.70 4.45
CA LEU A 96 -25.32 6.05 4.22
C LEU A 96 -26.06 6.55 5.47
N ILE A 97 -25.96 7.85 5.74
CA ILE A 97 -26.79 8.48 6.75
C ILE A 97 -28.27 8.45 6.29
N PRO A 98 -29.24 8.36 7.23
CA PRO A 98 -30.66 8.43 6.88
C PRO A 98 -30.98 9.71 6.12
N GLY A 99 -31.67 9.59 4.98
CA GLY A 99 -32.01 10.74 4.13
C GLY A 99 -30.86 11.28 3.26
N ALA A 100 -29.74 10.54 3.13
CA ALA A 100 -28.65 10.94 2.25
C ALA A 100 -29.14 11.14 0.80
N GLN A 101 -28.86 12.32 0.25
CA GLN A 101 -29.17 12.62 -1.15
C GLN A 101 -28.19 11.89 -2.07
N LEU A 102 -28.72 11.28 -3.13
CA LEU A 102 -27.91 10.67 -4.18
C LEU A 102 -27.15 11.75 -4.96
N PHE A 103 -25.85 11.55 -5.19
CA PHE A 103 -25.05 12.44 -6.04
C PHE A 103 -24.93 11.85 -7.44
N HIS A 104 -25.49 12.54 -8.43
CA HIS A 104 -25.32 12.23 -9.85
C HIS A 104 -24.89 13.50 -10.57
N ILE A 105 -23.57 13.67 -10.70
CA ILE A 105 -22.95 14.85 -11.28
C ILE A 105 -22.61 14.57 -12.74
N ARG A 106 -22.88 15.52 -13.63
CA ARG A 106 -22.53 15.41 -15.04
C ARG A 106 -21.01 15.38 -15.21
N PRO A 107 -20.46 14.52 -16.09
CA PRO A 107 -19.04 14.52 -16.42
C PRO A 107 -18.56 15.88 -16.95
N TYR A 108 -17.32 16.25 -16.66
CA TYR A 108 -16.70 17.45 -17.25
C TYR A 108 -16.45 17.27 -18.75
N ARG A 109 -16.35 18.38 -19.47
CA ARG A 109 -15.91 18.39 -20.87
C ARG A 109 -14.39 18.36 -20.91
N TYR A 110 -13.82 17.40 -21.65
CA TYR A 110 -12.38 17.29 -21.84
C TYR A 110 -12.00 17.53 -23.31
N PRO A 111 -10.80 18.08 -23.59
CA PRO A 111 -10.19 18.04 -24.90
C PRO A 111 -9.99 16.57 -25.36
N PRO A 112 -9.91 16.32 -26.68
CA PRO A 112 -9.73 14.97 -27.23
C PRO A 112 -8.53 14.23 -26.61
N THR A 113 -7.39 14.91 -26.44
CA THR A 113 -6.17 14.32 -25.89
C THR A 113 -6.33 13.76 -24.48
N LEU A 114 -7.07 14.45 -23.60
CA LEU A 114 -7.35 13.95 -22.24
C LEU A 114 -8.36 12.79 -22.26
N LYS A 115 -9.31 12.83 -23.20
CA LYS A 115 -10.31 11.77 -23.33
C LYS A 115 -9.65 10.45 -23.73
N ASP A 116 -8.73 10.48 -24.70
CA ASP A 116 -8.04 9.27 -25.18
C ASP A 116 -7.21 8.61 -24.07
N GLU A 117 -6.53 9.41 -23.24
CA GLU A 117 -5.79 8.93 -22.08
C GLU A 117 -6.71 8.30 -21.02
N ILE A 118 -7.83 8.96 -20.71
CA ILE A 118 -8.84 8.42 -19.77
C ILE A 118 -9.39 7.09 -20.29
N GLU A 119 -9.74 7.00 -21.56
CA GLU A 119 -10.27 5.76 -22.15
C GLU A 119 -9.25 4.62 -22.13
N THR A 120 -7.97 4.93 -22.34
CA THR A 120 -6.87 3.97 -22.26
C THR A 120 -6.73 3.41 -20.83
N GLN A 121 -6.66 4.28 -19.82
CA GLN A 121 -6.57 3.86 -18.41
C GLN A 121 -7.82 3.09 -17.97
N VAL A 122 -9.01 3.51 -18.37
CA VAL A 122 -10.26 2.80 -18.07
C VAL A 122 -10.26 1.40 -18.67
N LYS A 123 -9.79 1.24 -19.92
CA LYS A 123 -9.67 -0.07 -20.58
C LYS A 123 -8.70 -0.99 -19.84
N GLU A 124 -7.55 -0.46 -19.44
CA GLU A 124 -6.56 -1.21 -18.67
C GLU A 124 -7.14 -1.67 -17.33
N MET A 125 -7.73 -0.76 -16.54
CA MET A 125 -8.34 -1.11 -15.25
C MET A 125 -9.50 -2.11 -15.38
N LEU A 126 -10.28 -2.06 -16.48
CA LEU A 126 -11.30 -3.06 -16.79
C LEU A 126 -10.66 -4.43 -17.07
N SER A 127 -9.58 -4.48 -17.87
CA SER A 127 -8.87 -5.74 -18.15
C SER A 127 -8.19 -6.33 -16.92
N GLN A 128 -7.68 -5.49 -16.02
CA GLN A 128 -7.12 -5.88 -14.74
C GLN A 128 -8.19 -6.27 -13.71
N GLY A 129 -9.48 -6.02 -13.99
CA GLY A 129 -10.57 -6.32 -13.05
C GLY A 129 -10.66 -5.39 -11.83
N VAL A 130 -9.90 -4.29 -11.82
CA VAL A 130 -9.91 -3.29 -10.73
C VAL A 130 -11.25 -2.53 -10.70
N ILE A 131 -11.84 -2.29 -11.88
CA ILE A 131 -13.17 -1.70 -12.03
C ILE A 131 -14.11 -2.62 -12.82
N ARG A 132 -15.42 -2.38 -12.69
CA ARG A 132 -16.46 -3.06 -13.46
C ARG A 132 -17.53 -2.10 -13.92
N LYS A 133 -18.21 -2.44 -15.02
CA LYS A 133 -19.43 -1.72 -15.43
C LYS A 133 -20.51 -1.89 -14.35
N SER A 134 -21.21 -0.80 -14.03
CA SER A 134 -22.32 -0.82 -13.08
C SER A 134 -23.38 0.19 -13.49
N SER A 135 -24.63 -0.04 -13.06
CA SER A 135 -25.73 0.92 -13.18
C SER A 135 -26.02 1.47 -11.78
N SER A 136 -25.17 2.41 -11.34
CA SER A 136 -25.26 3.02 -10.02
C SER A 136 -26.09 4.31 -10.09
N PRO A 137 -26.96 4.59 -9.09
CA PRO A 137 -27.58 5.91 -8.95
C PRO A 137 -26.56 6.99 -8.54
N PHE A 138 -25.36 6.59 -8.10
CA PHE A 138 -24.25 7.48 -7.77
C PHE A 138 -23.30 7.65 -8.95
N ALA A 139 -22.98 8.89 -9.30
CA ALA A 139 -22.00 9.23 -10.32
C ALA A 139 -21.24 10.51 -9.96
N SER A 140 -19.91 10.43 -10.00
CA SER A 140 -18.99 11.56 -9.80
C SER A 140 -18.12 11.74 -11.05
N PRO A 141 -17.76 12.97 -11.43
CA PRO A 141 -16.87 13.22 -12.56
C PRO A 141 -15.44 12.73 -12.25
N ILE A 142 -14.72 12.35 -13.31
CA ILE A 142 -13.29 11.99 -13.27
C ILE A 142 -12.46 13.28 -13.43
N LEU A 143 -11.26 13.34 -12.86
CA LEU A 143 -10.31 14.41 -13.12
C LEU A 143 -8.95 13.83 -13.43
N LEU A 144 -8.37 14.19 -14.57
CA LEU A 144 -7.00 13.80 -14.91
C LEU A 144 -6.04 14.84 -14.33
N SER A 145 -5.07 14.37 -13.55
CA SER A 145 -4.01 15.20 -12.99
C SER A 145 -2.65 14.62 -13.36
N LYS A 146 -1.75 15.44 -13.90
CA LYS A 146 -0.37 15.04 -14.11
C LYS A 146 0.34 14.93 -12.75
N ARG A 147 0.84 13.74 -12.41
CA ARG A 147 1.77 13.63 -11.29
C ARG A 147 3.09 14.30 -11.67
N LYS A 148 3.63 15.10 -10.75
CA LYS A 148 4.99 15.62 -10.88
C LYS A 148 5.96 14.45 -10.67
N THR A 149 6.69 14.06 -11.72
CA THR A 149 7.83 13.17 -11.59
C THR A 149 8.99 14.00 -11.04
N THR A 150 9.59 13.55 -9.94
CA THR A 150 10.84 14.11 -9.41
C THR A 150 12.01 13.62 -10.25
N HIS A 151 12.04 13.97 -11.53
CA HIS A 151 13.24 14.14 -12.34
C HIS A 151 12.88 15.11 -13.46
N GLY A 152 13.69 16.16 -13.57
CA GLY A 152 13.39 17.35 -14.33
C GLY A 152 13.55 17.12 -15.81
N ASP A 153 12.45 16.86 -16.49
CA ASP A 153 12.35 17.08 -17.93
C ASP A 153 11.54 18.37 -18.13
N SER A 154 12.30 19.46 -18.27
CA SER A 154 11.82 20.72 -18.82
C SER A 154 11.48 20.51 -20.30
N VAL A 155 10.26 20.97 -20.64
CA VAL A 155 9.72 21.38 -21.95
C VAL A 155 10.62 21.15 -23.16
#